data_AF-A0A8S3TF54-F1
#
_entry.id   AF-A0A8S3TF54-F1
#
_cell.length_a   1.000
_cell.length_b   1.000
_cell.length_c   1.000
_cell.angle_alpha   90.00
_cell.angle_beta   90.00
_cell.angle_gamma   90.00
#
_symmetry.space_group_name_H-M   'P 1'
#
loop_
_entity.id
_entity.type
_entity.pdbx_description
1 polymer ?
#
loop_
_entity_poly.entity_id
_entity_poly.type
_entity_poly.pdbx_seq_one_letter_code
_entity_poly.pdbx_strand_id
1 'polypeptide(L)'
;MDRTLQACRTLRSSALGLIKSGLHPSVISIDTCNRIVRQVCFTKAFFGCELWTEITNTEILLLERAQRYVCKSIQGLPRQTRSDMVNALIGWKSAESYIDERKLLFLGKLVLMKDSMLPKQIFLTRAMEFKYNCVKHQLGFIPDIHRILINYGLSDFDTYLSTGHFPTYIQWKKKVKVAVQEIEESLWCFRTQRERFLNFQSYTYTFQRSLSCLTFSRKHPLLL
;
A
#
# COMPACT_ATOMS: atom_id res chain seq x y z
N MET A 1 -14.56 11.79 -6.47
CA MET A 1 -13.91 13.09 -6.18
C MET A 1 -14.00 13.49 -4.70
N ASP A 2 -15.18 13.55 -4.08
CA ASP A 2 -15.29 14.03 -2.68
C ASP A 2 -14.51 13.19 -1.65
N ARG A 3 -14.56 11.86 -1.78
CA ARG A 3 -13.84 10.95 -0.86
C ARG A 3 -12.32 11.11 -0.91
N THR A 4 -11.75 11.32 -2.10
CA THR A 4 -10.29 11.43 -2.30
C THR A 4 -9.78 12.80 -1.86
N LEU A 5 -10.57 13.86 -2.08
CA LEU A 5 -10.31 15.18 -1.51
C LEU A 5 -10.39 15.16 0.02
N GLN A 6 -11.39 14.49 0.59
CA GLN A 6 -11.53 14.34 2.03
C GLN A 6 -10.35 13.57 2.62
N ALA A 7 -9.92 12.47 1.99
CA ALA A 7 -8.73 11.72 2.37
C ALA A 7 -7.47 12.61 2.36
N CYS A 8 -7.28 13.42 1.30
CA CYS A 8 -6.17 14.37 1.20
C CYS A 8 -6.18 15.40 2.34
N ARG A 9 -7.36 15.95 2.66
CA ARG A 9 -7.53 16.93 3.75
C ARG A 9 -7.21 16.30 5.10
N THR A 10 -7.77 15.13 5.38
CA THR A 10 -7.54 14.36 6.61
C THR A 10 -6.06 13.98 6.78
N LEU A 11 -5.40 13.55 5.69
CA LEU A 11 -3.98 13.20 5.70
C LEU A 11 -3.12 14.40 6.09
N ARG A 12 -3.37 15.55 5.45
CA ARG A 12 -2.62 16.79 5.71
C ARG A 12 -2.90 17.36 7.09
N SER A 13 -4.17 17.45 7.50
CA SER A 13 -4.53 18.02 8.80
C SER A 13 -4.00 17.18 9.96
N SER A 14 -4.08 15.85 9.85
CA SER A 14 -3.55 14.94 10.87
C SER A 14 -2.02 15.05 10.96
N ALA A 15 -1.32 15.08 9.82
CA ALA A 15 0.13 15.23 9.81
C ALA A 15 0.57 16.59 10.39
N LEU A 16 -0.10 17.68 10.01
CA LEU A 16 0.18 19.00 10.56
C LEU A 16 -0.09 19.08 12.05
N GLY A 17 -1.14 18.43 12.53
CA GLY A 17 -1.41 18.28 13.97
C GLY A 17 -0.24 17.63 14.69
N LEU A 18 0.24 16.50 14.18
CA LEU A 18 1.40 15.80 14.77
C LEU A 18 2.68 16.66 14.74
N ILE A 19 2.96 17.34 13.63
CA ILE A 19 4.13 18.21 13.49
C ILE A 19 4.07 19.35 14.51
N LYS A 20 2.90 19.99 14.67
CA LYS A 20 2.69 21.03 15.68
C LYS A 20 2.84 20.50 17.12
N SER A 21 2.52 19.24 17.36
CA SER A 21 2.73 18.56 18.65
C SER A 21 4.18 18.11 18.89
N GLY A 22 5.13 18.48 18.03
CA GLY A 22 6.56 18.16 18.21
C GLY A 22 7.06 16.97 17.42
N LEU A 23 6.30 16.45 16.46
CA LEU A 23 6.78 15.44 15.50
C LEU A 23 7.74 16.09 14.50
N HIS A 24 9.00 16.24 14.90
CA HIS A 24 10.06 16.82 14.08
C HIS A 24 11.30 15.91 14.06
N PRO A 25 11.99 15.75 12.91
CA PRO A 25 13.19 14.91 12.80
C PRO A 25 14.36 15.35 13.68
N SER A 26 14.36 16.58 14.20
CA SER A 26 15.37 17.04 15.17
C SER A 26 15.15 16.50 16.59
N VAL A 27 13.95 15.98 16.90
CA VAL A 27 13.58 15.50 18.24
C VAL A 27 13.41 13.98 18.25
N ILE A 28 12.87 13.43 17.14
CA ILE A 28 12.49 12.03 17.02
C ILE A 28 13.15 11.42 15.77
N SER A 29 13.59 10.16 15.85
CA SER A 29 14.15 9.47 14.69
C SER A 29 13.14 9.38 13.54
N ILE A 30 13.63 9.50 12.31
CA ILE A 30 12.80 9.49 11.08
C ILE A 30 11.95 8.21 11.02
N ASP A 31 12.49 7.07 11.45
CA ASP A 31 11.75 5.81 11.54
C ASP A 31 10.57 5.85 12.50
N THR A 32 10.74 6.48 13.65
CA THR A 32 9.67 6.64 14.62
C THR A 32 8.60 7.59 14.08
N CYS A 33 9.01 8.71 13.45
CA CYS A 33 8.09 9.61 12.76
C CYS A 33 7.28 8.90 11.67
N ASN A 34 7.95 8.11 10.85
CA ASN A 34 7.35 7.29 9.81
C ASN A 34 6.28 6.34 10.38
N ARG A 35 6.62 5.59 11.44
CA ARG A 35 5.68 4.67 12.10
C ARG A 35 4.45 5.38 12.64
N ILE A 36 4.63 6.50 13.34
CA ILE A 36 3.53 7.28 13.92
C ILE A 36 2.60 7.78 12.81
N VAL A 37 3.15 8.37 11.74
CA VAL A 37 2.36 8.90 10.63
C VAL A 37 1.59 7.81 9.90
N ARG A 38 2.21 6.63 9.68
CA ARG A 38 1.51 5.48 9.11
C ARG A 38 0.38 4.98 10.01
N GLN A 39 0.61 4.92 11.32
CA GLN A 39 -0.38 4.38 12.24
C GLN A 39 -1.55 5.35 12.48
N VAL A 40 -1.30 6.66 12.49
CA VAL A 40 -2.32 7.68 12.79
C VAL A 40 -2.90 8.28 11.52
N CYS A 41 -2.07 8.88 10.67
CA CYS A 41 -2.56 9.65 9.53
C CYS A 41 -3.08 8.78 8.41
N PHE A 42 -2.35 7.71 8.04
CA PHE A 42 -2.81 6.83 6.96
C PHE A 42 -4.07 6.07 7.34
N THR A 43 -4.13 5.54 8.57
CA THR A 43 -5.32 4.84 9.06
C THR A 43 -6.58 5.72 9.02
N LYS A 44 -6.45 7.02 9.34
CA LYS A 44 -7.56 7.97 9.26
C LYS A 44 -7.90 8.37 7.83
N ALA A 45 -6.89 8.71 7.03
CA ALA A 45 -7.09 9.25 5.68
C ALA A 45 -7.59 8.21 4.68
N PHE A 46 -7.10 6.97 4.79
CA PHE A 46 -7.41 5.87 3.88
C PHE A 46 -8.38 4.87 4.52
N PHE A 47 -9.18 5.30 5.48
CA PHE A 47 -10.22 4.47 6.04
C PHE A 47 -11.23 4.07 4.95
N GLY A 48 -11.46 2.76 4.78
CA GLY A 48 -12.36 2.23 3.76
C GLY A 48 -11.87 2.35 2.32
N CYS A 49 -10.58 2.65 2.09
CA CYS A 49 -10.02 2.74 0.74
C CYS A 49 -10.08 1.42 -0.04
N GLU A 50 -10.19 0.29 0.66
CA GLU A 50 -10.42 -1.02 0.07
C GLU A 50 -11.71 -1.13 -0.76
N LEU A 51 -12.67 -0.21 -0.55
CA LEU A 51 -13.94 -0.16 -1.30
C LEU A 51 -13.96 0.96 -2.35
N TRP A 52 -12.87 1.70 -2.54
CA TRP A 52 -12.83 2.78 -3.51
C TRP A 52 -12.67 2.23 -4.93
N THR A 53 -13.76 2.20 -5.69
CA THR A 53 -13.78 1.74 -7.09
C THR A 53 -13.59 2.90 -8.06
N GLU A 54 -13.01 2.66 -9.24
CA GLU A 54 -12.95 3.68 -10.31
C GLU A 54 -12.19 4.96 -9.92
N ILE A 55 -11.08 4.82 -9.18
CA ILE A 55 -10.23 5.96 -8.87
C ILE A 55 -9.54 6.42 -10.15
N THR A 56 -9.73 7.69 -10.50
CA THR A 56 -9.11 8.28 -11.68
C THR A 56 -7.63 8.61 -11.45
N ASN A 57 -6.84 8.68 -12.52
CA ASN A 57 -5.43 9.11 -12.45
C ASN A 57 -5.28 10.48 -11.78
N THR A 58 -6.21 11.40 -12.03
CA THR A 58 -6.24 12.72 -11.39
C THR A 58 -6.38 12.61 -9.87
N GLU A 59 -7.25 11.72 -9.39
CA GLU A 59 -7.43 11.48 -7.95
C GLU A 59 -6.21 10.82 -7.32
N ILE A 60 -5.59 9.85 -8.00
CA ILE A 60 -4.32 9.25 -7.56
C ILE A 60 -3.25 10.34 -7.44
N LEU A 61 -3.08 11.19 -8.45
CA LEU A 61 -2.11 12.29 -8.41
C LEU A 61 -2.35 13.27 -7.27
N LEU A 62 -3.62 13.54 -6.92
CA LEU A 62 -3.97 14.36 -5.76
C LEU A 62 -3.56 13.69 -4.44
N LEU A 63 -3.85 12.40 -4.28
CA LEU A 63 -3.46 11.61 -3.10
C LEU A 63 -1.94 11.56 -2.96
N GLU A 64 -1.22 11.30 -4.06
CA GLU A 64 0.23 11.31 -4.06
C GLU A 64 0.80 12.67 -3.70
N ARG A 65 0.19 13.77 -4.16
CA ARG A 65 0.63 15.13 -3.80
C ARG A 65 0.43 15.39 -2.31
N ALA A 66 -0.68 14.92 -1.72
CA ALA A 66 -0.92 15.01 -0.28
C ALA A 66 0.09 14.15 0.51
N GLN A 67 0.32 12.91 0.09
CA GLN A 67 1.31 12.01 0.69
C GLN A 67 2.72 12.61 0.66
N ARG A 68 3.16 13.13 -0.50
CA ARG A 68 4.48 13.76 -0.65
C ARG A 68 4.67 14.98 0.24
N TYR A 69 3.62 15.78 0.40
CA TYR A 69 3.65 16.91 1.33
C TYR A 69 3.94 16.44 2.76
N VAL A 70 3.22 15.41 3.23
CA VAL A 70 3.44 14.84 4.57
C VAL A 70 4.84 14.24 4.68
N CYS A 71 5.25 13.48 3.68
CA CYS A 71 6.54 12.79 3.62
C CYS A 71 7.72 13.77 3.72
N LYS A 72 7.66 14.90 3.00
CA LYS A 72 8.65 15.98 3.13
C LYS A 72 8.63 16.62 4.50
N SER A 73 7.43 16.88 5.03
CA SER A 73 7.28 17.58 6.31
C SER A 73 7.85 16.78 7.48
N ILE A 74 7.66 15.45 7.50
CA ILE A 74 8.15 14.59 8.58
C ILE A 74 9.66 14.35 8.50
N GLN A 75 10.25 14.51 7.30
CA GLN A 75 11.69 14.40 7.06
C GLN A 75 12.40 15.76 7.17
N GLY A 76 11.67 16.87 7.36
CA GLY A 76 12.25 18.22 7.34
C GLY A 76 12.81 18.64 5.98
N LEU A 77 12.35 18.00 4.89
CA LEU A 77 12.87 18.23 3.55
C LEU A 77 12.24 19.48 2.91
N PRO A 78 13.01 20.28 2.14
CA PRO A 78 12.48 21.42 1.41
C PRO A 78 11.33 21.03 0.46
N ARG A 79 10.41 21.97 0.22
CA ARG A 79 9.28 21.75 -0.71
C ARG A 79 9.74 21.39 -2.13
N GLN A 80 10.90 21.89 -2.55
CA GLN A 80 11.48 21.67 -3.87
C GLN A 80 12.13 20.27 -4.03
N THR A 81 12.30 19.51 -2.94
CA THR A 81 12.87 18.16 -2.99
C THR A 81 12.09 17.28 -3.96
N ARG A 82 12.79 16.49 -4.77
CA ARG A 82 12.14 15.63 -5.76
C ARG A 82 11.21 14.61 -5.12
N SER A 83 10.11 14.36 -5.81
CA SER A 83 8.95 13.64 -5.28
C SER A 83 9.17 12.12 -5.16
N ASP A 84 9.96 11.57 -6.07
CA ASP A 84 10.32 10.16 -6.19
C ASP A 84 11.30 9.72 -5.09
N MET A 85 12.34 10.52 -4.83
CA MET A 85 13.33 10.22 -3.79
C MET A 85 12.73 10.23 -2.38
N VAL A 86 11.82 11.17 -2.13
CA VAL A 86 11.21 11.40 -0.80
C VAL A 86 10.50 10.16 -0.25
N ASN A 87 9.80 9.43 -1.11
CA ASN A 87 9.10 8.20 -0.71
C ASN A 87 10.09 7.04 -0.50
N ALA A 88 11.07 6.89 -1.39
CA ALA A 88 12.07 5.83 -1.33
C ALA A 88 12.93 5.91 -0.06
N LEU A 89 13.29 7.11 0.39
CA LEU A 89 14.10 7.34 1.61
C LEU A 89 13.50 6.70 2.87
N ILE A 90 12.18 6.62 2.96
CA ILE A 90 11.48 6.07 4.12
C ILE A 90 10.66 4.81 3.79
N GLY A 91 10.89 4.23 2.60
CA GLY A 91 10.22 3.02 2.11
C GLY A 91 8.71 3.18 1.97
N TRP A 92 8.22 4.36 1.60
CA TRP A 92 6.80 4.61 1.34
C TRP A 92 6.43 4.18 -0.07
N LYS A 93 5.40 3.33 -0.16
CA LYS A 93 4.75 2.97 -1.42
C LYS A 93 4.00 4.17 -1.98
N SER A 94 3.74 4.19 -3.28
CA SER A 94 2.80 5.15 -3.86
C SER A 94 1.42 5.06 -3.19
N ALA A 95 0.61 6.12 -3.31
CA ALA A 95 -0.74 6.11 -2.77
C ALA A 95 -1.60 5.03 -3.44
N GLU A 96 -1.38 4.80 -4.73
CA GLU A 96 -2.03 3.74 -5.53
C GLU A 96 -1.67 2.35 -4.99
N SER A 97 -0.39 2.02 -4.89
CA SER A 97 0.06 0.73 -4.34
C SER A 97 -0.40 0.51 -2.90
N TYR A 98 -0.50 1.56 -2.10
CA TYR A 98 -1.07 1.45 -0.76
C TYR A 98 -2.54 1.04 -0.81
N ILE A 99 -3.35 1.71 -1.65
CA ILE A 99 -4.78 1.38 -1.82
C ILE A 99 -4.94 -0.03 -2.37
N ASP A 100 -4.14 -0.41 -3.36
CA ASP A 100 -4.21 -1.74 -3.98
C ASP A 100 -3.83 -2.83 -2.98
N GLU A 101 -2.79 -2.64 -2.16
CA GLU A 101 -2.47 -3.56 -1.05
C GLU A 101 -3.69 -3.71 -0.12
N ARG A 102 -4.38 -2.61 0.24
CA ARG A 102 -5.56 -2.66 1.11
C ARG A 102 -6.71 -3.44 0.47
N LYS A 103 -6.96 -3.24 -0.82
CA LYS A 103 -7.97 -3.97 -1.60
C LYS A 103 -7.67 -5.47 -1.67
N LEU A 104 -6.43 -5.83 -1.97
CA LEU A 104 -5.99 -7.23 -2.03
C LEU A 104 -6.08 -7.92 -0.65
N LEU A 105 -5.70 -7.24 0.43
CA LEU A 105 -5.85 -7.78 1.78
C LEU A 105 -7.33 -7.94 2.17
N PHE A 106 -8.20 -7.04 1.73
CA PHE A 106 -9.64 -7.15 1.91
C PHE A 106 -10.23 -8.33 1.13
N LEU A 107 -9.82 -8.54 -0.13
CA LEU A 107 -10.18 -9.72 -0.92
C LEU A 107 -9.85 -11.01 -0.17
N GLY A 108 -8.62 -11.14 0.35
CA GLY A 108 -8.21 -12.33 1.10
C GLY A 108 -9.06 -12.58 2.34
N LYS A 109 -9.50 -11.51 3.03
CA LYS A 109 -10.45 -11.66 4.14
C LYS A 109 -11.80 -12.16 3.64
N LEU A 110 -12.36 -11.57 2.59
CA LEU A 110 -13.66 -11.95 2.02
C LEU A 110 -13.70 -13.43 1.60
N VAL A 111 -12.68 -13.88 0.86
CA VAL A 111 -12.58 -15.27 0.38
C VAL A 111 -12.49 -16.26 1.53
N LEU A 112 -11.82 -15.89 2.62
CA LEU A 112 -11.62 -16.75 3.79
C LEU A 112 -12.72 -16.65 4.86
N MET A 113 -13.77 -15.86 4.64
CA MET A 113 -14.96 -15.86 5.51
C MET A 113 -15.67 -17.22 5.45
N LYS A 114 -16.51 -17.50 6.45
CA LYS A 114 -17.40 -18.69 6.43
C LYS A 114 -18.41 -18.58 5.29
N ASP A 115 -18.74 -19.69 4.63
CA ASP A 115 -19.67 -19.71 3.49
C ASP A 115 -21.11 -19.35 3.86
N SER A 116 -21.47 -19.47 5.15
CA SER A 116 -22.76 -19.02 5.67
C SER A 116 -22.89 -17.50 5.78
N MET A 117 -21.80 -16.75 5.59
CA MET A 117 -21.82 -15.29 5.73
C MET A 117 -22.34 -14.65 4.44
N LEU A 118 -23.42 -13.88 4.57
CA LEU A 118 -24.05 -13.16 3.45
C LEU A 118 -23.04 -12.32 2.62
N PRO A 119 -22.08 -11.57 3.20
CA PRO A 119 -21.09 -10.85 2.40
C PRO A 119 -20.26 -11.74 1.47
N LYS A 120 -19.90 -12.96 1.91
CA LYS A 120 -19.17 -13.90 1.08
C LYS A 120 -20.05 -14.45 -0.03
N GLN A 121 -21.30 -14.80 0.28
CA GLN A 121 -22.25 -15.27 -0.72
C GLN A 121 -22.49 -14.23 -1.81
N ILE A 122 -22.77 -12.97 -1.44
CA ILE A 122 -22.92 -11.87 -2.39
C ILE A 122 -21.66 -11.69 -3.23
N PHE A 123 -20.48 -11.69 -2.58
CA PHE A 123 -19.21 -11.56 -3.27
C PHE A 123 -18.97 -12.68 -4.29
N LEU A 124 -19.18 -13.94 -3.90
CA LEU A 124 -19.00 -15.09 -4.79
C LEU A 124 -20.00 -15.09 -5.94
N THR A 125 -21.26 -14.78 -5.69
CA THR A 125 -22.27 -14.64 -6.75
C THR A 125 -21.82 -13.61 -7.78
N ARG A 126 -21.37 -12.42 -7.33
CA ARG A 126 -20.89 -11.36 -8.24
C ARG A 126 -19.59 -11.73 -8.95
N ALA A 127 -18.69 -12.44 -8.29
CA ALA A 127 -17.45 -12.93 -8.90
C ALA A 127 -17.72 -13.96 -10.00
N MET A 128 -18.65 -14.88 -9.76
CA MET A 128 -19.07 -15.88 -10.75
C MET A 128 -19.82 -15.22 -11.91
N GLU A 129 -20.74 -14.30 -11.62
CA GLU A 129 -21.40 -13.49 -12.65
C GLU A 129 -20.37 -12.76 -13.52
N PHE A 130 -19.35 -12.13 -12.93
CA PHE A 130 -18.28 -11.49 -13.70
C PHE A 130 -17.48 -12.49 -14.56
N LYS A 131 -17.16 -13.67 -14.01
CA LYS A 131 -16.37 -14.71 -14.71
C LYS A 131 -17.12 -15.29 -15.92
N TYR A 132 -18.44 -15.49 -15.81
CA TYR A 132 -19.23 -16.17 -16.85
C TYR A 132 -20.05 -15.21 -17.73
N ASN A 133 -20.48 -14.06 -17.21
CA ASN A 133 -21.15 -13.02 -17.98
C ASN A 133 -20.15 -11.91 -18.32
N CYS A 134 -19.61 -11.95 -19.54
CA CYS A 134 -18.81 -10.89 -20.16
C CYS A 134 -19.64 -9.64 -20.48
N VAL A 135 -20.35 -9.07 -19.49
CA VAL A 135 -20.95 -7.74 -19.65
C VAL A 135 -19.79 -6.75 -19.70
N LYS A 136 -19.55 -6.17 -20.89
CA LYS A 136 -18.35 -5.39 -21.23
C LYS A 136 -18.09 -4.14 -20.36
N HIS A 137 -18.99 -3.81 -19.43
CA HIS A 137 -18.95 -2.59 -18.62
C HIS A 137 -19.40 -2.82 -17.16
N GLN A 138 -19.00 -3.95 -16.54
CA GLN A 138 -19.20 -4.06 -15.10
C GLN A 138 -18.31 -3.04 -14.38
N LEU A 139 -18.92 -2.29 -13.47
CA LEU A 139 -18.25 -1.35 -12.57
C LEU A 139 -18.31 -1.90 -11.14
N GLY A 140 -17.41 -1.42 -10.29
CA GLY A 140 -17.40 -1.78 -8.88
C GLY A 140 -16.18 -2.62 -8.46
N PHE A 141 -16.32 -3.33 -7.34
CA PHE A 141 -15.20 -3.98 -6.66
C PHE A 141 -14.62 -5.17 -7.45
N ILE A 142 -15.46 -6.01 -8.07
CA ILE A 142 -15.00 -7.23 -8.77
C ILE A 142 -14.13 -6.91 -10.00
N PRO A 143 -14.54 -6.03 -10.94
CA PRO A 143 -13.70 -5.69 -12.09
C PRO A 143 -12.42 -4.98 -11.67
N ASP A 144 -12.50 -4.13 -10.64
CA ASP A 144 -11.36 -3.39 -10.12
C ASP A 144 -10.33 -4.31 -9.46
N ILE A 145 -10.77 -5.25 -8.61
CA ILE A 145 -9.85 -6.21 -7.98
C ILE A 145 -9.25 -7.17 -9.01
N HIS A 146 -10.00 -7.58 -10.03
CA HIS A 146 -9.48 -8.42 -11.11
C HIS A 146 -8.36 -7.71 -11.89
N ARG A 147 -8.54 -6.42 -12.22
CA ARG A 147 -7.47 -5.60 -12.82
C ARG A 147 -6.23 -5.52 -11.92
N ILE A 148 -6.42 -5.28 -10.63
CA ILE A 148 -5.33 -5.20 -9.65
C ILE A 148 -4.58 -6.54 -9.56
N LEU A 149 -5.30 -7.67 -9.50
CA LEU A 149 -4.70 -9.01 -9.46
C LEU A 149 -3.81 -9.26 -10.69
N ILE A 150 -4.27 -8.86 -11.89
CA ILE A 150 -3.47 -8.94 -13.12
C ILE A 150 -2.22 -8.06 -13.00
N ASN A 151 -2.36 -6.81 -12.55
CA ASN A 151 -1.24 -5.88 -12.41
C ASN A 151 -0.14 -6.40 -11.49
N TYR A 152 -0.50 -7.13 -10.42
CA TYR A 152 0.44 -7.72 -9.47
C TYR A 152 0.79 -9.19 -9.75
N GLY A 153 0.31 -9.79 -10.85
CA GLY A 153 0.58 -11.18 -11.20
C GLY A 153 0.04 -12.20 -10.18
N LEU A 154 -1.08 -11.90 -9.52
CA LEU A 154 -1.67 -12.71 -8.45
C LEU A 154 -2.83 -13.56 -8.97
N SER A 155 -2.56 -14.79 -9.40
CA SER A 155 -3.57 -15.69 -9.99
C SER A 155 -4.35 -16.54 -8.98
N ASP A 156 -4.07 -16.45 -7.67
CA ASP A 156 -4.67 -17.32 -6.64
C ASP A 156 -6.20 -17.18 -6.58
N PHE A 157 -6.73 -16.00 -6.94
CA PHE A 157 -8.16 -15.78 -6.99
C PHE A 157 -8.83 -16.57 -8.12
N ASP A 158 -8.22 -16.61 -9.31
CA ASP A 158 -8.73 -17.40 -10.44
C ASP A 158 -8.64 -18.91 -10.15
N THR A 159 -7.56 -19.33 -9.49
CA THR A 159 -7.40 -20.70 -8.98
C THR A 159 -8.51 -21.03 -7.97
N TYR A 160 -8.80 -20.12 -7.04
CA TYR A 160 -9.87 -20.29 -6.07
C TYR A 160 -11.26 -20.39 -6.73
N LEU A 161 -11.57 -19.53 -7.70
CA LEU A 161 -12.83 -19.59 -8.44
C LEU A 161 -12.99 -20.87 -9.28
N SER A 162 -11.92 -21.64 -9.49
CA SER A 162 -11.94 -22.87 -10.29
C SER A 162 -11.84 -24.13 -9.44
N THR A 163 -11.16 -24.07 -8.30
CA THR A 163 -10.82 -25.25 -7.47
C THR A 163 -11.39 -25.17 -6.05
N GLY A 164 -11.86 -24.00 -5.62
CA GLY A 164 -12.21 -23.72 -4.23
C GLY A 164 -11.00 -23.56 -3.29
N HIS A 165 -9.76 -23.74 -3.79
CA HIS A 165 -8.56 -23.63 -2.96
C HIS A 165 -8.00 -22.21 -2.97
N PHE A 166 -7.82 -21.62 -1.77
CA PHE A 166 -7.18 -20.32 -1.58
C PHE A 166 -6.12 -20.43 -0.47
N PRO A 167 -4.98 -19.71 -0.57
CA PRO A 167 -3.97 -19.71 0.47
C PRO A 167 -4.53 -19.21 1.82
N THR A 168 -3.89 -19.62 2.91
CA THR A 168 -4.23 -19.08 4.24
C THR A 168 -4.03 -17.56 4.27
N TYR A 169 -4.72 -16.86 5.18
CA TYR A 169 -4.62 -15.40 5.24
C TYR A 169 -3.18 -14.91 5.47
N ILE A 170 -2.38 -15.67 6.23
CA ILE A 170 -0.96 -15.34 6.48
C ILE A 170 -0.15 -15.46 5.19
N GLN A 171 -0.33 -16.55 4.44
CA GLN A 171 0.33 -16.76 3.15
C GLN A 171 -0.10 -15.70 2.14
N TRP A 172 -1.39 -15.44 2.02
CA TRP A 172 -1.95 -14.40 1.16
C TRP A 172 -1.38 -13.01 1.49
N LYS A 173 -1.41 -12.61 2.76
CA LYS A 173 -0.86 -11.33 3.22
C LYS A 173 0.62 -11.20 2.89
N LYS A 174 1.41 -12.26 3.05
CA LYS A 174 2.83 -12.27 2.67
C LYS A 174 2.99 -12.10 1.16
N LYS A 175 2.25 -12.87 0.37
CA LYS A 175 2.31 -12.84 -1.11
C LYS A 175 1.94 -11.46 -1.66
N VAL A 176 0.84 -10.88 -1.20
CA VAL A 176 0.41 -9.50 -1.55
C VAL A 176 1.50 -8.48 -1.23
N LYS A 177 2.06 -8.54 -0.01
CA LYS A 177 3.09 -7.57 0.40
C LYS A 177 4.34 -7.65 -0.46
N VAL A 178 4.77 -8.86 -0.81
CA VAL A 178 5.93 -9.11 -1.68
C VAL A 178 5.64 -8.59 -3.09
N ALA A 179 4.54 -9.01 -3.70
CA ALA A 179 4.19 -8.58 -5.07
C ALA A 179 4.09 -7.06 -5.21
N VAL A 180 3.43 -6.39 -4.24
CA VAL A 180 3.34 -4.93 -4.25
C VAL A 180 4.70 -4.26 -4.04
N GLN A 181 5.56 -4.86 -3.22
CA GLN A 181 6.89 -4.33 -2.94
C GLN A 181 7.82 -4.45 -4.16
N GLU A 182 7.80 -5.59 -4.86
CA GLU A 182 8.61 -5.84 -6.05
C GLU A 182 8.28 -4.86 -7.18
N ILE A 183 7.01 -4.53 -7.38
CA ILE A 183 6.59 -3.52 -8.35
C ILE A 183 7.08 -2.13 -7.96
N GLU A 184 6.93 -1.73 -6.69
CA GLU A 184 7.43 -0.43 -6.21
C GLU A 184 8.95 -0.30 -6.35
N GLU A 185 9.70 -1.33 -5.97
CA GLU A 185 11.15 -1.36 -6.12
C GLU A 185 11.58 -1.29 -7.59
N SER A 186 10.88 -2.01 -8.47
CA SER A 186 11.11 -1.95 -9.91
C SER A 186 10.88 -0.54 -10.45
N LEU A 187 9.82 0.14 -10.01
CA LEU A 187 9.53 1.52 -10.38
C LEU A 187 10.58 2.50 -9.85
N TRP A 188 11.08 2.30 -8.63
CA TRP A 188 12.17 3.11 -8.08
C TRP A 188 13.45 2.90 -8.88
N CYS A 189 13.85 1.65 -9.10
CA CYS A 189 15.03 1.30 -9.89
C CYS A 189 14.97 1.86 -11.31
N PHE A 190 13.83 1.73 -12.01
CA PHE A 190 13.66 2.29 -13.35
C PHE A 190 13.85 3.81 -13.37
N ARG A 191 13.29 4.52 -12.38
CA ARG A 191 13.42 5.98 -12.25
C ARG A 191 14.86 6.39 -11.93
N THR A 192 15.56 5.64 -11.08
CA THR A 192 16.96 5.90 -10.72
C THR A 192 17.94 5.49 -11.81
N GLN A 193 17.66 4.48 -12.64
CA GLN A 193 18.57 4.07 -13.74
C GLN A 193 18.49 5.01 -14.95
N ARG A 194 17.32 5.60 -15.21
CA ARG A 194 17.14 6.58 -16.28
C ARG A 194 17.96 7.86 -16.07
N GLU A 195 18.42 8.09 -14.85
CA GLU A 195 19.16 9.28 -14.46
C GLU A 195 20.43 8.84 -13.72
N ARG A 196 21.62 9.00 -14.30
CA ARG A 196 22.93 8.54 -13.76
C ARG A 196 23.18 8.88 -12.28
N PHE A 197 22.56 8.16 -11.34
CA PHE A 197 22.71 8.33 -9.90
C PHE A 197 23.17 7.00 -9.30
N LEU A 198 24.48 6.74 -9.41
CA LEU A 198 25.14 5.55 -8.88
C LEU A 198 25.13 5.47 -7.34
N ASN A 199 24.70 6.52 -6.65
CA ASN A 199 24.80 6.62 -5.18
C ASN A 199 23.49 6.34 -4.44
N PHE A 200 22.34 6.15 -5.10
CA PHE A 200 21.07 5.95 -4.38
C PHE A 200 20.80 4.47 -4.03
N GLN A 201 21.30 3.54 -4.85
CA GLN A 201 21.15 2.10 -4.63
C GLN A 201 21.85 1.62 -3.34
N SER A 202 22.96 2.24 -2.94
CA SER A 202 23.68 1.86 -1.71
C SER A 202 22.94 2.25 -0.42
N TYR A 203 22.08 3.28 -0.44
CA TYR A 203 21.30 3.68 0.73
C TYR A 203 19.99 2.90 0.87
N THR A 204 19.27 2.62 -0.23
CA THR A 204 18.00 1.88 -0.17
C THR A 204 18.21 0.37 0.10
N TYR A 205 19.23 -0.25 -0.51
CA TYR A 205 19.54 -1.66 -0.24
C TYR A 205 20.03 -1.88 1.19
N THR A 206 20.85 -0.98 1.74
CA THR A 206 21.33 -1.09 3.13
C THR A 206 20.21 -0.89 4.15
N PHE A 207 19.21 -0.04 3.84
CA PHE A 207 18.08 0.22 4.73
C PHE A 207 17.02 -0.89 4.73
N GLN A 208 16.77 -1.55 3.59
CA GLN A 208 15.84 -2.69 3.53
C GLN A 208 16.44 -4.01 4.03
N ARG A 209 17.76 -4.21 3.89
CA ARG A 209 18.44 -5.39 4.47
C ARG A 209 18.54 -5.32 6.00
N SER A 210 18.69 -4.14 6.59
CA SER A 210 18.69 -4.00 8.06
C SER A 210 17.32 -4.39 8.66
N LEU A 211 16.21 -4.09 7.98
CA LEU A 211 14.86 -4.47 8.42
C LEU A 211 14.55 -5.96 8.29
N SER A 212 15.12 -6.66 7.30
CA SER A 212 14.95 -8.12 7.14
C SER A 212 15.90 -8.94 8.04
N CYS A 213 17.10 -8.41 8.34
CA CYS A 213 18.03 -9.02 9.29
C CYS A 213 17.63 -8.81 10.76
N LEU A 214 17.00 -7.67 11.12
CA LEU A 214 16.56 -7.40 12.50
C LEU A 214 15.36 -8.26 12.94
N THR A 215 14.58 -8.81 12.00
CA THR A 215 13.51 -9.78 12.33
C THR A 215 14.00 -11.21 12.56
N PHE A 216 15.25 -11.54 12.17
CA PHE A 216 15.82 -12.87 12.37
C PHE A 216 16.65 -12.98 13.66
N SER A 217 17.16 -11.87 14.21
CA SER A 217 18.06 -11.88 15.38
C SER A 217 17.37 -11.75 16.75
N ARG A 218 16.08 -12.11 16.88
CA ARG A 218 15.35 -12.12 18.18
C ARG A 218 14.83 -13.51 18.56
N LYS A 219 15.58 -14.56 18.24
CA LYS A 219 15.40 -15.89 18.84
C LYS A 219 16.77 -16.50 19.14
N HIS A 220 17.35 -16.14 20.29
CA HIS A 220 18.13 -17.02 21.17
C HIS A 220 18.58 -16.20 22.40
N PRO A 221 18.18 -16.56 23.63
CA PRO A 221 18.70 -15.98 24.86
C PRO A 221 19.80 -16.87 25.43
N LEU A 222 21.06 -16.42 25.48
CA LEU A 222 22.13 -17.04 26.28
C LEU A 222 23.07 -15.89 26.71
N LEU A 223 23.06 -15.54 28.00
CA LEU A 223 24.01 -16.01 29.01
C LEU A 223 25.43 -15.49 28.76
N LEU A 224 25.76 -14.37 29.41
CA LEU A 224 26.89 -14.21 30.34
C LEU A 224 26.69 -12.90 31.12
#